data_AF-A0A367IL66-F1
#
_entry.id   AF-A0A367IL66-F1
#
_cell.length_a   1.000
_cell.length_b   1.000
_cell.length_c   1.000
_cell.angle_alpha   90.00
_cell.angle_beta   90.00
_cell.angle_gamma   90.00
#
_symmetry.space_group_name_H-M   'P 1'
#
loop_
_entity.id
_entity.type
_entity.pdbx_description
1 polymer ?
#
loop_
_entity_poly.entity_id
_entity_poly.type
_entity_poly.pdbx_seq_one_letter_code
_entity_poly.pdbx_strand_id
1 'polypeptide(L)'
;VIQLRPNSLRIGTWTRFSSEAAGMLEWDLSCDFIMAERAFCWKVRVEKSEFKIKIELDQVQSIQLQPTGQLDISVCSLSFSMLIDQEWLPCADFTEGQQASISALHTLEGDYELLKHALLDIMILAPELSAKIINPLDYRDYSVSPSATPEPFMIQYAMDSKSDLMLQAPFPLSPIDSNYNSLYNAYII
;
A
#
# COMPACT_ATOMS: atom_id res chain seq x y z
N VAL A 1 -6.78 14.02 -8.95
CA VAL A 1 -5.32 13.91 -9.09
C VAL A 1 -4.77 13.59 -7.71
N ILE A 2 -3.89 12.61 -7.58
CA ILE A 2 -3.23 12.25 -6.32
C ILE A 2 -1.76 12.64 -6.45
N GLN A 3 -1.25 13.45 -5.53
CA GLN A 3 0.14 13.90 -5.53
C GLN A 3 1.00 12.95 -4.71
N LEU A 4 2.13 12.49 -5.27
CA LEU A 4 3.09 11.64 -4.57
C LEU A 4 4.10 12.45 -3.74
N ARG A 5 4.27 13.75 -4.07
CA ARG A 5 5.19 14.72 -3.42
C ARG A 5 6.56 14.13 -3.02
N PRO A 6 7.32 13.57 -3.96
CA PRO A 6 8.67 13.10 -3.67
C PRO A 6 9.66 14.26 -3.52
N ASN A 7 10.72 14.03 -2.76
CA ASN A 7 11.90 14.90 -2.67
C ASN A 7 12.81 14.70 -3.87
N SER A 8 12.86 13.50 -4.45
CA SER A 8 13.66 13.21 -5.64
C SER A 8 13.00 12.20 -6.56
N LEU A 9 13.35 12.27 -7.84
CA LEU A 9 13.05 11.29 -8.87
C LEU A 9 14.37 10.84 -9.52
N ARG A 10 14.64 9.53 -9.50
CA ARG A 10 15.79 8.91 -10.14
C ARG A 10 15.35 7.91 -11.20
N ILE A 11 15.99 7.99 -12.38
CA ILE A 11 15.80 7.09 -13.51
C ILE A 11 17.18 6.74 -14.07
N GLY A 12 17.63 5.50 -13.88
CA GLY A 12 19.01 5.12 -14.18
C GLY A 12 20.02 6.03 -13.46
N THR A 13 20.90 6.69 -14.21
CA THR A 13 21.86 7.67 -13.65
C THR A 13 21.30 9.09 -13.56
N TRP A 14 20.15 9.37 -14.17
CA TRP A 14 19.55 10.69 -14.18
C TRP A 14 18.72 10.91 -12.90
N THR A 15 18.91 12.06 -12.25
CA THR A 15 18.20 12.41 -11.01
C THR A 15 17.71 13.85 -11.06
N ARG A 16 16.50 14.09 -10.50
CA ARG A 16 15.94 15.42 -10.26
C ARG A 16 15.48 15.52 -8.82
N PHE A 17 15.74 16.68 -8.21
CA PHE A 17 15.32 16.99 -6.86
C PHE A 17 14.19 18.00 -6.89
N SER A 18 13.24 17.84 -5.99
CA SER A 18 12.25 18.86 -5.68
C SER A 18 12.95 19.96 -4.88
N SER A 19 12.89 21.20 -5.35
CA SER A 19 13.43 22.35 -4.62
C SER A 19 12.33 22.96 -3.75
N GLU A 20 12.56 23.03 -2.44
CA GLU A 20 11.69 23.79 -1.52
C GLU A 20 11.91 25.31 -1.62
N ALA A 21 12.96 25.75 -2.33
CA ALA A 21 13.47 27.13 -2.27
C ALA A 21 12.92 28.07 -3.35
N ALA A 22 11.99 27.63 -4.19
CA ALA A 22 11.54 28.42 -5.33
C ALA A 22 10.51 29.48 -4.91
N GLY A 23 10.99 30.57 -4.34
CA GLY A 23 10.27 31.84 -4.34
C GLY A 23 9.92 32.22 -5.79
N MET A 24 8.62 32.31 -6.07
CA MET A 24 7.97 32.74 -7.32
C MET A 24 7.84 31.76 -8.49
N LEU A 25 8.53 30.60 -8.52
CA LEU A 25 8.23 29.52 -9.47
C LEU A 25 7.73 28.29 -8.70
N GLU A 26 6.50 27.88 -8.95
CA GLU A 26 5.72 27.08 -8.00
C GLU A 26 6.17 25.61 -7.84
N TRP A 27 7.04 25.07 -8.70
CA TRP A 27 7.57 23.70 -8.63
C TRP A 27 8.67 23.42 -9.67
N ASP A 28 9.64 22.56 -9.30
CA ASP A 28 10.68 22.02 -10.20
C ASP A 28 10.42 20.55 -10.59
N LEU A 29 9.85 19.77 -9.67
CA LEU A 29 9.47 18.37 -9.85
C LEU A 29 8.05 18.17 -9.31
N SER A 30 7.20 17.54 -10.11
CA SER A 30 5.85 17.17 -9.71
C SER A 30 5.56 15.75 -10.21
N CYS A 31 5.27 14.84 -9.29
CA CYS A 31 4.89 13.46 -9.58
C CYS A 31 3.46 13.22 -9.12
N ASP A 32 2.58 12.98 -10.07
CA ASP A 32 1.14 12.86 -9.85
C ASP A 32 0.59 11.58 -10.46
N PHE A 33 -0.44 11.04 -9.86
CA PHE A 33 -1.35 10.09 -10.50
C PHE A 33 -2.62 10.81 -10.96
N ILE A 34 -2.89 10.74 -12.26
CA ILE A 34 -4.03 11.41 -12.89
C ILE A 34 -5.04 10.35 -13.29
N MET A 35 -6.07 10.15 -12.45
CA MET A 35 -7.09 9.12 -12.69
C MET A 35 -7.82 9.30 -14.04
N ALA A 36 -8.10 10.53 -14.46
CA ALA A 36 -8.74 10.81 -15.75
C ALA A 36 -7.90 10.32 -16.95
N GLU A 37 -6.58 10.36 -16.82
CA GLU A 37 -5.63 9.85 -17.82
C GLU A 37 -5.20 8.41 -17.56
N ARG A 38 -5.60 7.82 -16.42
CA ARG A 38 -5.15 6.52 -15.92
C ARG A 38 -3.64 6.37 -16.07
N ALA A 39 -2.89 7.34 -15.55
CA ALA A 39 -1.45 7.39 -15.74
C ALA A 39 -0.73 8.07 -14.56
N PHE A 40 0.51 7.65 -14.35
CA PHE A 40 1.48 8.44 -13.59
C PHE A 40 2.10 9.48 -14.53
N CYS A 41 2.16 10.72 -14.05
CA CYS A 41 2.71 11.85 -14.78
C CYS A 41 3.80 12.50 -13.95
N TRP A 42 5.01 12.52 -14.51
CA TRP A 42 6.16 13.19 -13.92
C TRP A 42 6.46 14.42 -14.72
N LYS A 43 6.25 15.58 -14.11
CA LYS A 43 6.54 16.87 -14.70
C LYS A 43 7.83 17.41 -14.11
N VAL A 44 8.70 17.88 -14.99
CA VAL A 44 10.00 18.44 -14.63
C VAL A 44 10.09 19.79 -15.30
N ARG A 45 10.43 20.81 -14.53
CA ARG A 45 10.74 22.13 -15.06
C ARG A 45 12.24 22.32 -15.04
N VAL A 46 12.81 22.70 -16.18
CA VAL A 46 14.23 23.03 -16.32
C VAL A 46 14.28 24.42 -16.95
N GLU A 47 14.74 25.40 -16.17
CA GLU A 47 14.77 26.81 -16.55
C GLU A 47 13.38 27.33 -16.97
N LYS A 48 13.14 27.47 -18.29
CA LYS A 48 11.87 27.93 -18.88
C LYS A 48 11.11 26.83 -19.61
N SER A 49 11.67 25.63 -19.66
CA SER A 49 11.09 24.49 -20.36
C SER A 49 10.41 23.56 -19.37
N GLU A 50 9.25 23.06 -19.73
CA GLU A 50 8.55 22.03 -18.97
C GLU A 50 8.47 20.76 -19.78
N PHE A 51 8.83 19.66 -19.13
CA PHE A 51 8.82 18.35 -19.71
C PHE A 51 7.93 17.43 -18.88
N LYS A 52 7.35 16.43 -19.54
CA LYS A 52 6.46 15.46 -18.94
C LYS A 52 6.83 14.05 -19.40
N ILE A 53 6.98 13.15 -18.44
CA ILE A 53 7.01 11.70 -18.67
C ILE A 53 5.65 11.17 -18.22
N LYS A 54 4.98 10.45 -19.11
CA LYS A 54 3.70 9.80 -18.81
C LYS A 54 3.85 8.29 -18.91
N ILE A 55 3.43 7.61 -17.84
CA ILE A 55 3.40 6.16 -17.69
C ILE A 55 1.93 5.75 -17.58
N GLU A 56 1.40 5.13 -18.62
CA GLU A 56 0.04 4.59 -18.56
C GLU A 56 -0.05 3.42 -17.57
N LEU A 57 -1.20 3.26 -16.94
CA LEU A 57 -1.40 2.27 -15.87
C LEU A 57 -1.09 0.83 -16.31
N ASP A 58 -1.39 0.51 -17.56
CA ASP A 58 -1.15 -0.79 -18.18
C ASP A 58 0.35 -1.07 -18.39
N GLN A 59 1.16 -0.02 -18.53
CA GLN A 59 2.61 -0.10 -18.68
C GLN A 59 3.35 -0.30 -17.35
N VAL A 60 2.67 -0.13 -16.21
CA VAL A 60 3.25 -0.42 -14.90
C VAL A 60 3.38 -1.93 -14.73
N GLN A 61 4.57 -2.42 -14.43
CA GLN A 61 4.85 -3.85 -14.21
C GLN A 61 4.78 -4.19 -12.72
N SER A 62 5.42 -3.37 -11.88
CA SER A 62 5.40 -3.53 -10.44
C SER A 62 5.56 -2.20 -9.70
N ILE A 63 5.13 -2.18 -8.45
CA ILE A 63 5.31 -1.06 -7.52
C ILE A 63 5.82 -1.62 -6.19
N GLN A 64 6.82 -0.97 -5.60
CA GLN A 64 7.37 -1.34 -4.31
C GLN A 64 7.67 -0.10 -3.48
N LEU A 65 6.99 0.05 -2.35
CA LEU A 65 7.33 1.05 -1.34
C LEU A 65 8.22 0.41 -0.27
N GLN A 66 9.38 1.00 -0.03
CA GLN A 66 10.31 0.59 1.01
C GLN A 66 10.11 1.45 2.27
N PRO A 67 10.36 0.91 3.49
CA PRO A 67 10.26 1.67 4.74
C PRO A 67 11.16 2.91 4.81
N THR A 68 12.17 2.99 3.94
CA THR A 68 13.08 4.13 3.80
C THR A 68 12.43 5.36 3.14
N GLY A 69 11.20 5.23 2.63
CA GLY A 69 10.56 6.28 1.83
C GLY A 69 10.94 6.22 0.35
N GLN A 70 11.49 5.10 -0.11
CA GLN A 70 11.78 4.84 -1.52
C GLN A 70 10.60 4.10 -2.17
N LEU A 71 9.97 4.72 -3.17
CA LEU A 71 8.93 4.14 -4.00
C LEU A 71 9.49 3.82 -5.39
N ASP A 72 9.64 2.52 -5.66
CA ASP A 72 10.11 2.00 -6.93
C ASP A 72 8.91 1.61 -7.80
N ILE A 73 8.88 2.12 -9.03
CA ILE A 73 7.89 1.79 -10.05
C ILE A 73 8.65 1.15 -11.21
N SER A 74 8.26 -0.06 -11.61
CA SER A 74 8.81 -0.70 -12.81
C SER A 74 7.85 -0.50 -13.98
N VAL A 75 8.37 -0.12 -15.14
CA VAL A 75 7.58 0.33 -16.30
C VAL A 75 8.06 -0.32 -17.60
N CYS A 76 7.14 -0.58 -18.53
CA CYS A 76 7.46 -1.19 -19.82
C CYS A 76 7.66 -0.17 -20.94
N SER A 77 6.82 0.86 -21.01
CA SER A 77 6.90 1.91 -22.02
C SER A 77 6.44 3.25 -21.45
N LEU A 78 6.90 4.33 -22.10
CA LEU A 78 6.75 5.71 -21.68
C LEU A 78 6.38 6.59 -22.86
N SER A 79 5.71 7.71 -22.57
CA SER A 79 5.55 8.81 -23.52
C SER A 79 6.16 10.08 -22.94
N PHE A 80 6.77 10.87 -23.82
CA PHE A 80 7.43 12.12 -23.47
C PHE A 80 6.70 13.28 -24.14
N SER A 81 6.56 14.39 -23.42
CA SER A 81 6.01 15.62 -23.98
C SER A 81 6.71 16.85 -23.42
N MET A 82 6.77 17.90 -24.22
CA MET A 82 7.28 19.21 -23.84
C MET A 82 6.14 20.22 -23.93
N LEU A 83 6.08 21.16 -22.98
CA LEU A 83 5.11 22.24 -23.03
C LEU A 83 5.60 23.33 -23.99
N ILE A 84 4.83 23.61 -25.04
CA ILE A 84 5.09 24.65 -26.03
C ILE A 84 3.78 25.42 -26.22
N ASP A 85 3.82 26.74 -26.06
CA ASP A 85 2.64 27.61 -26.23
C ASP A 85 1.38 27.14 -25.46
N GLN A 86 1.59 26.63 -24.24
CA GLN A 86 0.55 26.05 -23.35
C GLN A 86 -0.03 24.69 -23.79
N GLU A 87 0.54 24.07 -24.82
CA GLU A 87 0.15 22.75 -25.30
C GLU A 87 1.25 21.71 -25.03
N TRP A 88 0.86 20.51 -24.61
CA TRP A 88 1.78 19.39 -24.44
C TRP A 88 2.00 18.72 -25.79
N LEU A 89 3.17 18.93 -26.39
CA LEU A 89 3.53 18.32 -27.67
C LEU A 89 4.47 17.12 -27.45
N PRO A 90 4.29 16.01 -28.17
CA PRO A 90 5.19 14.86 -28.09
C PRO A 90 6.64 15.26 -28.40
N CYS A 91 7.58 14.71 -27.65
CA CYS A 91 9.01 14.94 -27.88
C CYS A 91 9.81 13.64 -27.71
N ALA A 92 11.10 13.70 -28.02
CA ALA A 92 12.03 12.64 -27.66
C ALA A 92 12.32 12.65 -26.15
N ASP A 93 12.98 11.61 -25.67
CA ASP A 93 13.45 11.53 -24.29
C ASP A 93 14.44 12.67 -23.99
N PHE A 94 14.06 13.51 -23.03
CA PHE A 94 14.79 14.69 -22.60
C PHE A 94 15.75 14.41 -21.44
N THR A 95 15.76 13.19 -20.91
CA THR A 95 16.68 12.81 -19.83
C THR A 95 18.11 12.69 -20.35
N GLU A 96 19.08 12.96 -19.48
CA GLU A 96 20.50 12.90 -19.85
C GLU A 96 20.85 11.51 -20.36
N GLY A 97 21.34 11.39 -21.60
CA GLY A 97 21.65 10.09 -22.19
C GLY A 97 20.44 9.20 -22.44
N GLN A 98 19.21 9.76 -22.50
CA GLN A 98 17.96 9.03 -22.74
C GLN A 98 17.72 7.90 -21.72
N GLN A 99 18.09 8.15 -20.46
CA GLN A 99 17.99 7.17 -19.38
C GLN A 99 16.57 6.67 -19.17
N ALA A 100 15.54 7.50 -19.36
CA ALA A 100 14.15 7.06 -19.20
C ALA A 100 13.71 6.05 -20.27
N SER A 101 14.26 6.14 -21.49
CA SER A 101 13.99 5.17 -22.54
C SER A 101 14.70 3.84 -22.33
N ILE A 102 15.78 3.83 -21.54
CA ILE A 102 16.65 2.66 -21.34
C ILE A 102 16.36 1.98 -20.00
N SER A 103 16.04 2.76 -18.97
CA SER A 103 15.82 2.29 -17.62
C SER A 103 14.34 2.10 -17.35
N ALA A 104 13.94 0.85 -17.13
CA ALA A 104 12.59 0.48 -16.74
C ALA A 104 12.28 0.78 -15.27
N LEU A 105 13.25 1.25 -14.47
CA LEU A 105 13.07 1.45 -13.03
C LEU A 105 13.07 2.92 -12.69
N HIS A 106 11.97 3.31 -12.05
CA HIS A 106 11.57 4.66 -11.78
C HIS A 106 11.48 4.81 -10.25
N THR A 107 12.47 5.45 -9.63
CA THR A 107 12.58 5.55 -8.17
C THR A 107 12.21 6.95 -7.69
N LEU A 108 11.19 7.03 -6.85
CA LEU A 108 10.81 8.23 -6.12
C LEU A 108 11.29 8.12 -4.67
N GLU A 109 11.95 9.15 -4.15
CA GLU A 109 12.34 9.20 -2.73
C GLU A 109 11.61 10.35 -2.04
N GLY A 110 11.00 10.09 -0.89
CA GLY A 110 10.21 11.08 -0.16
C GLY A 110 9.85 10.61 1.25
N ASP A 111 8.90 11.30 1.88
CA ASP A 111 8.35 10.88 3.17
C ASP A 111 7.55 9.58 3.00
N TYR A 112 7.90 8.55 3.79
CA TYR A 112 7.29 7.23 3.70
C TYR A 112 5.78 7.27 3.93
N GLU A 113 5.31 7.99 4.94
CA GLU A 113 3.88 8.05 5.26
C GLU A 113 3.12 8.78 4.16
N LEU A 114 3.63 9.90 3.64
CA LEU A 114 2.99 10.60 2.52
C LEU A 114 2.90 9.72 1.26
N LEU A 115 3.98 9.03 0.89
CA LEU A 115 4.00 8.11 -0.25
C LEU A 115 3.06 6.92 -0.05
N LYS A 116 3.02 6.37 1.17
CA LYS A 116 2.12 5.28 1.54
C LYS A 116 0.65 5.68 1.40
N HIS A 117 0.26 6.82 1.97
CA HIS A 117 -1.12 7.32 1.88
C HIS A 117 -1.51 7.61 0.44
N ALA A 118 -0.64 8.27 -0.34
CA ALA A 118 -0.88 8.51 -1.76
C ALA A 118 -1.05 7.20 -2.55
N LEU A 119 -0.23 6.18 -2.28
CA LEU A 119 -0.34 4.88 -2.94
C LEU A 119 -1.65 4.18 -2.57
N LEU A 120 -2.07 4.23 -1.30
CA LEU A 120 -3.36 3.68 -0.86
C LEU A 120 -4.54 4.37 -1.56
N ASP A 121 -4.52 5.70 -1.66
CA ASP A 121 -5.55 6.45 -2.39
C ASP A 121 -5.59 6.06 -3.87
N ILE A 122 -4.42 5.85 -4.49
CA ILE A 122 -4.32 5.39 -5.87
C ILE A 122 -4.94 3.99 -6.02
N MET A 123 -4.69 3.08 -5.08
CA MET A 123 -5.28 1.73 -5.09
C MET A 123 -6.80 1.74 -4.95
N ILE A 124 -7.36 2.70 -4.20
CA ILE A 124 -8.81 2.89 -4.10
C ILE A 124 -9.39 3.30 -5.45
N LEU A 125 -8.70 4.19 -6.19
CA LEU A 125 -9.16 4.68 -7.50
C LEU A 125 -8.87 3.72 -8.67
N ALA A 126 -7.79 2.95 -8.58
CA ALA A 126 -7.33 2.00 -9.59
C ALA A 126 -6.96 0.65 -8.95
N PRO A 127 -7.96 -0.17 -8.55
CA PRO A 127 -7.74 -1.42 -7.82
C PRO A 127 -6.84 -2.43 -8.53
N GLU A 128 -6.77 -2.40 -9.85
CA GLU A 128 -5.91 -3.23 -10.69
C GLU A 128 -4.40 -3.05 -10.42
N LEU A 129 -3.98 -1.92 -9.85
CA LEU A 129 -2.61 -1.72 -9.40
C LEU A 129 -2.27 -2.57 -8.17
N SER A 130 -3.27 -3.00 -7.40
CA SER A 130 -3.05 -3.79 -6.17
C SER A 130 -2.31 -5.10 -6.46
N ALA A 131 -2.58 -5.72 -7.61
CA ALA A 131 -1.90 -6.94 -8.05
C ALA A 131 -0.44 -6.71 -8.48
N LYS A 132 -0.03 -5.45 -8.67
CA LYS A 132 1.33 -5.07 -9.09
C LYS A 132 2.22 -4.67 -7.90
N ILE A 133 1.69 -4.62 -6.68
CA ILE A 133 2.45 -4.24 -5.48
C ILE A 133 3.19 -5.46 -4.92
N ILE A 134 4.52 -5.40 -4.86
CA ILE A 134 5.37 -6.57 -4.49
C ILE A 134 5.36 -6.83 -2.98
N ASN A 135 5.21 -5.80 -2.16
CA ASN A 135 5.05 -5.91 -0.71
C ASN A 135 3.74 -5.22 -0.34
N PRO A 136 2.62 -5.95 -0.12
CA PRO A 136 1.38 -5.32 0.25
C PRO A 136 1.63 -4.50 1.52
N LEU A 137 1.37 -3.19 1.42
CA LEU A 137 1.47 -2.25 2.53
C LEU A 137 0.79 -2.89 3.73
N ASP A 138 1.43 -2.92 4.91
CA ASP A 138 0.88 -3.58 6.09
C ASP A 138 -0.55 -3.07 6.34
N TYR A 139 -1.54 -3.86 5.94
CA TYR A 139 -2.98 -3.58 6.09
C TYR A 139 -3.47 -3.86 7.52
N ARG A 140 -2.57 -4.29 8.41
CA ARG A 140 -2.91 -4.61 9.79
C ARG A 140 -2.86 -3.35 10.63
N ASP A 141 -4.01 -2.68 10.77
CA ASP A 141 -4.50 -2.13 12.05
C ASP A 141 -5.79 -1.29 11.95
N TYR A 142 -6.71 -1.62 11.03
CA TYR A 142 -8.11 -1.16 11.13
C TYR A 142 -9.13 -2.31 11.09
N SER A 143 -8.72 -3.54 11.43
CA SER A 143 -9.69 -4.53 11.89
C SER A 143 -10.16 -4.09 13.29
N VAL A 144 -11.17 -3.23 13.32
CA VAL A 144 -11.98 -2.99 14.51
C VAL A 144 -12.50 -4.37 14.92
N SER A 145 -11.89 -4.96 15.95
CA SER A 145 -12.39 -6.20 16.54
C SER A 145 -13.81 -5.91 17.03
N PRO A 146 -14.84 -6.68 16.65
CA PRO A 146 -16.15 -6.57 17.26
C PRO A 146 -16.07 -7.25 18.63
N SER A 147 -15.45 -6.58 19.60
CA SER A 147 -15.44 -7.01 20.99
C SER A 147 -16.16 -5.96 21.83
N ALA A 148 -17.43 -6.24 22.11
CA ALA A 148 -18.14 -5.76 23.29
C ALA A 148 -19.46 -6.56 23.42
N THR A 149 -19.38 -7.79 23.92
CA THR A 149 -20.53 -8.35 24.65
C THR A 149 -20.68 -7.55 25.94
N PRO A 150 -21.82 -6.87 26.20
CA PRO A 150 -22.03 -6.22 27.48
C PRO A 150 -22.18 -7.31 28.55
N GLU A 151 -21.33 -7.31 29.57
CA GLU A 151 -21.58 -8.11 30.77
C GLU A 151 -22.87 -7.61 31.44
N PRO A 152 -23.87 -8.47 31.71
CA PRO A 152 -25.02 -8.05 32.46
C PRO A 152 -24.62 -7.80 33.92
N PHE A 153 -24.75 -6.54 34.35
CA PHE A 153 -24.65 -6.14 35.74
C PHE A 153 -25.63 -6.97 36.59
N MET A 154 -25.09 -7.70 37.57
CA MET A 154 -25.88 -8.41 38.57
C MET A 154 -26.71 -7.40 39.37
N ILE A 155 -28.03 -7.42 39.19
CA ILE A 155 -28.96 -6.75 40.10
C ILE A 155 -29.12 -7.63 41.34
N GLN A 156 -28.57 -7.11 42.42
CA GLN A 156 -28.61 -7.66 43.77
C GLN A 156 -29.97 -7.34 44.39
N TYR A 157 -30.89 -8.31 44.42
CA TYR A 157 -32.02 -8.29 45.34
C TYR A 157 -31.76 -9.30 46.45
N ALA A 158 -31.49 -8.77 47.64
CA ALA A 158 -31.51 -9.50 48.88
C ALA A 158 -32.92 -9.49 49.49
N MET A 159 -33.18 -10.52 50.31
CA MET A 159 -34.33 -10.76 51.21
C MET A 159 -35.46 -11.60 50.57
N ASP A 160 -35.89 -12.74 51.11
CA ASP A 160 -35.59 -13.42 52.37
C ASP A 160 -36.16 -14.85 52.33
N SER A 161 -35.68 -15.69 53.26
CA SER A 161 -36.29 -16.92 53.78
C SER A 161 -35.97 -18.29 53.14
N LYS A 162 -34.97 -18.90 53.78
CA LYS A 162 -34.90 -20.28 54.31
C LYS A 162 -34.61 -21.46 53.37
N SER A 163 -33.80 -22.33 54.00
CA SER A 163 -33.53 -23.76 53.76
C SER A 163 -32.52 -24.14 52.68
N ASP A 164 -31.41 -24.67 53.21
CA ASP A 164 -30.73 -25.89 52.79
C ASP A 164 -29.79 -25.83 51.58
N LEU A 165 -28.51 -25.77 51.94
CA LEU A 165 -27.47 -26.72 51.53
C LEU A 165 -27.89 -27.66 50.38
N MET A 166 -27.27 -27.51 49.21
CA MET A 166 -26.27 -28.44 48.68
C MET A 166 -25.80 -28.00 47.28
N LEU A 167 -24.48 -27.97 47.12
CA LEU A 167 -23.77 -27.93 45.84
C LEU A 167 -24.12 -29.18 45.03
N GLN A 168 -24.65 -29.03 43.81
CA GLN A 168 -24.45 -30.06 42.78
C GLN A 168 -24.65 -29.52 41.37
N ALA A 169 -23.58 -29.55 40.58
CA ALA A 169 -23.64 -29.46 39.13
C ALA A 169 -24.04 -30.83 38.55
N PRO A 170 -24.97 -30.91 37.58
CA PRO A 170 -25.28 -32.18 36.92
C PRO A 170 -24.32 -32.42 35.76
N PHE A 171 -23.43 -33.39 35.93
CA PHE A 171 -22.80 -34.11 34.81
C PHE A 171 -23.83 -35.10 34.22
N PRO A 172 -23.96 -35.22 32.89
CA PRO A 172 -24.64 -36.37 32.30
C PRO A 172 -23.65 -37.54 32.14
N LEU A 173 -23.91 -38.63 32.85
CA LEU A 173 -23.34 -39.95 32.62
C LEU A 173 -24.22 -40.74 31.63
N SER A 174 -23.60 -41.48 30.72
CA SER A 174 -24.20 -42.60 29.97
C SER A 174 -23.08 -43.59 29.56
N PRO A 175 -23.37 -44.86 29.26
CA PRO A 175 -22.95 -45.97 30.12
C PRO A 175 -21.85 -46.86 29.54
N ILE A 176 -21.33 -47.70 30.43
CA ILE A 176 -20.31 -48.73 30.28
C ILE A 176 -20.75 -49.83 29.31
N ASP A 177 -19.84 -50.27 28.43
CA ASP A 177 -19.75 -51.68 28.08
C ASP A 177 -18.28 -52.13 28.02
N SER A 178 -18.07 -53.36 28.48
CA SER A 178 -16.78 -53.91 28.90
C SER A 178 -16.36 -55.01 27.94
N ASN A 179 -15.12 -55.02 27.44
CA ASN A 179 -14.32 -56.24 27.35
C ASN A 179 -12.87 -56.01 26.86
N TYR A 180 -11.93 -56.26 27.77
CA TYR A 180 -10.69 -57.04 27.65
C TYR A 180 -9.89 -57.05 26.33
N ASN A 181 -8.66 -56.53 26.39
CA ASN A 181 -7.37 -57.27 26.44
C ASN A 181 -6.20 -56.64 25.66
N SER A 182 -5.12 -56.38 26.41
CA SER A 182 -3.71 -56.72 26.14
C SER A 182 -2.95 -56.09 24.95
N LEU A 183 -2.13 -55.09 25.28
CA LEU A 183 -0.65 -55.09 25.20
C LEU A 183 0.12 -55.83 24.07
N TYR A 184 1.13 -55.09 23.57
CA TYR A 184 2.47 -55.47 23.05
C TYR A 184 2.74 -55.67 21.54
N ASN A 185 3.89 -55.08 21.14
CA ASN A 185 4.75 -55.23 19.96
C ASN A 185 4.44 -54.33 18.75
N ALA A 186 5.26 -53.35 18.32
CA ALA A 186 6.69 -53.33 17.96
C ALA A 186 7.01 -54.17 16.70
N TYR A 187 7.24 -53.50 15.56
CA TYR A 187 8.06 -53.84 14.36
C TYR A 187 7.93 -52.61 13.42
N ILE A 188 8.94 -51.77 13.16
CA ILE A 188 10.16 -51.95 12.36
C ILE A 188 9.89 -52.76 11.08
N ILE A 189 9.75 -52.04 9.96
CA ILE A 189 10.48 -52.27 8.71
C ILE A 189 10.92 -50.90 8.19
#